data_AF-L1NYE5-F1
#
_entry.id   AF-L1NYE5-F1
#
_cell.length_a   1.000
_cell.length_b   1.000
_cell.length_c   1.000
_cell.angle_alpha   90.00
_cell.angle_beta   90.00
_cell.angle_gamma   90.00
#
_symmetry.space_group_name_H-M   'P 1'
#
loop_
_entity.id
_entity.type
_entity.pdbx_description
1 polymer ?
#
loop_
_entity_poly.entity_id
_entity_poly.type
_entity_poly.pdbx_seq_one_letter_code
_entity_poly.pdbx_strand_id
1 'polypeptide(L)'
;MAALNFKNPIQKERESLEFYLSLHDIFAQRSVDVLSRSDNKTIGKDILFWVYGNIRVSYDAMKSYDEQHFEMNTFDLTSLNIDFHIARLLFHFFKAHRPTWKVCFKKNVGGVVPDIRIVDTAEEKIVAIINLLSKEWLYPFATSESFKEKLPKPDVETLIAQTKEALEQSVRELKISTEDFYLILPTYYLIDKRDGKTFEEQRAYFADKVGMSVGNLILLSKNRSLSSEEIKESLLPTEDFNKMIDKLLIK
;
A
#
# COMPACT_ATOMS: atom_id res chain seq x y z
N MET A 1 14.09 -7.12 -51.41
CA MET A 1 12.99 -6.54 -50.60
C MET A 1 13.12 -7.10 -49.20
N ALA A 2 13.48 -6.26 -48.22
CA ALA A 2 13.59 -6.66 -46.83
C ALA A 2 12.19 -6.74 -46.21
N ALA A 3 11.82 -7.90 -45.68
CA ALA A 3 10.57 -8.07 -44.95
C ALA A 3 10.66 -7.30 -43.62
N LEU A 4 9.81 -6.28 -43.47
CA LEU A 4 9.59 -5.60 -42.19
C LEU A 4 9.03 -6.63 -41.21
N ASN A 5 9.86 -7.00 -40.24
CA ASN A 5 9.54 -7.95 -39.19
C ASN A 5 8.64 -7.21 -38.17
N PHE A 6 7.33 -7.15 -38.45
CA PHE A 6 6.35 -6.65 -37.48
C PHE A 6 6.29 -7.66 -36.34
N LYS A 7 6.95 -7.36 -35.22
CA LYS A 7 6.76 -8.11 -33.97
C LYS A 7 5.25 -8.16 -33.69
N ASN A 8 4.75 -9.38 -33.50
CA ASN A 8 3.35 -9.65 -33.16
C ASN A 8 2.92 -8.75 -31.98
N PRO A 9 1.81 -8.00 -32.05
CA PRO A 9 1.33 -7.14 -30.97
C PRO A 9 1.27 -7.84 -29.62
N ILE A 10 0.87 -9.12 -29.60
CA ILE A 10 0.80 -9.97 -28.40
C ILE A 10 2.19 -10.17 -27.79
N GLN A 11 3.22 -10.31 -28.63
CA GLN A 11 4.59 -10.48 -28.17
C GLN A 11 5.17 -9.18 -27.60
N LYS A 12 4.78 -8.03 -28.16
CA LYS A 12 5.19 -6.71 -27.65
C LYS A 12 4.50 -6.37 -26.32
N GLU A 13 3.23 -6.74 -26.16
CA GLU A 13 2.49 -6.63 -24.90
C GLU A 13 3.08 -7.54 -23.82
N ARG A 14 3.42 -8.78 -24.18
CA ARG A 14 4.08 -9.73 -23.27
C ARG A 14 5.46 -9.24 -22.83
N GLU A 15 6.29 -8.76 -23.77
CA GLU A 15 7.60 -8.15 -23.46
C GLU A 15 7.46 -6.93 -22.53
N SER A 16 6.42 -6.11 -22.72
CA SER A 16 6.15 -4.93 -21.88
C SER A 16 5.66 -5.31 -20.47
N LEU A 17 4.81 -6.34 -20.37
CA LEU A 17 4.35 -6.88 -19.08
C LEU A 17 5.51 -7.54 -18.32
N GLU A 18 6.33 -8.34 -19.00
CA GLU A 18 7.52 -8.97 -18.42
C GLU A 18 8.52 -7.91 -17.93
N PHE A 19 8.71 -6.83 -18.68
CA PHE A 19 9.53 -5.69 -18.25
C PHE A 19 8.95 -5.01 -17.00
N TYR A 20 7.65 -4.70 -17.00
CA TYR A 20 6.98 -4.06 -15.86
C TYR A 20 7.07 -4.92 -14.59
N LEU A 21 6.80 -6.22 -14.71
CA LEU A 21 6.96 -7.18 -13.61
C LEU A 21 8.41 -7.27 -13.13
N SER A 22 9.39 -7.22 -14.05
CA SER A 22 10.81 -7.25 -13.68
C SER A 22 11.23 -6.01 -12.88
N LEU A 23 10.67 -4.83 -13.16
CA LEU A 23 10.93 -3.62 -12.38
C LEU A 23 10.40 -3.76 -10.95
N HIS A 24 9.15 -4.21 -10.80
CA HIS A 24 8.56 -4.50 -9.50
C HIS A 24 9.39 -5.52 -8.73
N ASP A 25 9.91 -6.54 -9.40
CA ASP A 25 10.74 -7.57 -8.79
C ASP A 25 12.10 -7.06 -8.35
N ILE A 26 12.76 -6.25 -9.17
CA ILE A 26 14.04 -5.61 -8.82
C ILE A 26 13.86 -4.70 -7.61
N PHE A 27 12.82 -3.86 -7.60
CA PHE A 27 12.56 -2.96 -6.48
C PHE A 27 12.17 -3.72 -5.22
N ALA A 28 11.29 -4.71 -5.33
CA ALA A 28 10.87 -5.51 -4.17
C ALA A 28 12.03 -6.35 -3.62
N GLN A 29 12.86 -6.96 -4.47
CA GLN A 29 14.06 -7.69 -4.06
C GLN A 29 15.07 -6.76 -3.37
N ARG A 30 15.28 -5.56 -3.90
CA ARG A 30 16.11 -4.53 -3.25
C ARG A 30 15.56 -4.15 -1.88
N SER A 31 14.24 -3.98 -1.74
CA SER A 31 13.60 -3.70 -0.44
C SER A 31 13.73 -4.88 0.53
N VAL A 32 13.74 -6.13 0.03
CA VAL A 32 14.02 -7.32 0.84
C VAL A 32 15.48 -7.38 1.28
N ASP A 33 16.43 -7.02 0.41
CA ASP A 33 17.84 -6.92 0.77
C ASP A 33 18.07 -5.82 1.83
N VAL A 34 17.28 -4.76 1.81
CA VAL A 34 17.25 -3.73 2.86
C VAL A 34 16.65 -4.27 4.16
N LEU A 35 15.52 -5.00 4.09
CA LEU A 35 14.89 -5.64 5.26
C LEU A 35 15.78 -6.69 5.93
N SER A 36 16.60 -7.40 5.15
CA SER A 36 17.43 -8.52 5.62
C SER A 36 18.76 -8.06 6.22
N ARG A 37 19.11 -6.78 6.04
CA ARG A 37 20.29 -6.15 6.68
C ARG A 37 19.84 -5.55 8.00
N SER A 38 20.48 -5.98 9.09
CA SER A 38 20.24 -5.55 10.48
C SER A 38 20.43 -4.04 10.76
N ASP A 39 20.68 -3.21 9.73
CA ASP A 39 20.63 -1.75 9.79
C ASP A 39 19.23 -1.28 9.40
N ASN A 40 18.33 -1.36 10.38
CA ASN A 40 16.89 -1.14 10.32
C ASN A 40 16.48 0.33 10.03
N LYS A 41 17.02 0.95 8.97
CA LYS A 41 16.60 2.29 8.52
C LYS A 41 15.26 2.17 7.79
N THR A 42 14.19 2.16 8.58
CA THR A 42 12.75 2.25 8.24
C THR A 42 12.38 1.91 6.80
N ILE A 43 12.01 0.67 6.51
CA ILE A 43 11.53 0.25 5.17
C ILE A 43 10.32 1.07 4.70
N GLY A 44 9.55 1.63 5.64
CA GLY A 44 8.48 2.57 5.32
C GLY A 44 8.97 3.76 4.48
N LYS A 45 10.21 4.22 4.69
CA LYS A 45 10.85 5.23 3.85
C LYS A 45 10.96 4.76 2.41
N ASP A 46 11.52 3.59 2.17
CA ASP A 46 11.72 3.06 0.81
C ASP A 46 10.39 2.85 0.08
N ILE A 47 9.37 2.36 0.79
CA ILE A 47 8.00 2.25 0.27
C ILE A 47 7.48 3.64 -0.13
N LEU A 48 7.61 4.65 0.72
CA LEU A 48 7.16 6.01 0.43
C LEU A 48 7.89 6.63 -0.76
N PHE A 49 9.20 6.43 -0.90
CA PHE A 49 9.96 6.89 -2.06
C PHE A 49 9.52 6.21 -3.36
N TRP A 50 9.29 4.89 -3.32
CA TRP A 50 8.81 4.15 -4.47
C TRP A 50 7.42 4.63 -4.89
N VAL A 51 6.51 4.77 -3.93
CA VAL A 51 5.14 5.26 -4.15
C VAL A 51 5.16 6.67 -4.73
N TYR A 52 5.94 7.58 -4.16
CA TYR A 52 6.10 8.95 -4.68
C TYR A 52 6.54 8.96 -6.15
N GLY A 53 7.55 8.16 -6.50
CA GLY A 53 8.02 8.04 -7.89
C GLY A 53 6.93 7.53 -8.84
N ASN A 54 6.15 6.52 -8.42
CA ASN A 54 5.10 5.93 -9.24
C ASN A 54 3.89 6.84 -9.38
N ILE A 55 3.41 7.46 -8.30
CA ILE A 55 2.32 8.44 -8.36
C ILE A 55 2.67 9.56 -9.34
N ARG A 56 3.91 10.05 -9.32
CA ARG A 56 4.36 11.09 -10.24
C ARG A 56 4.34 10.62 -11.70
N VAL A 57 4.86 9.43 -11.99
CA VAL A 57 4.83 8.86 -13.35
C VAL A 57 3.40 8.64 -13.82
N SER A 58 2.53 8.07 -12.97
CA SER A 58 1.11 7.88 -13.27
C SER A 58 0.42 9.22 -13.53
N TYR A 59 0.66 10.23 -12.71
CA TYR A 59 0.10 11.57 -12.88
C TYR A 59 0.60 12.28 -14.15
N ASP A 60 1.89 12.17 -14.47
CA ASP A 60 2.45 12.75 -15.70
C ASP A 60 1.92 12.03 -16.95
N ALA A 61 1.77 10.70 -16.92
CA ALA A 61 1.09 9.93 -17.97
C ALA A 61 -0.39 10.33 -18.11
N MET A 62 -1.05 10.68 -17.01
CA MET A 62 -2.42 11.19 -17.00
C MET A 62 -2.54 12.61 -17.59
N LYS A 63 -1.51 13.45 -17.53
CA LYS A 63 -1.55 14.78 -18.17
C LYS A 63 -1.53 14.70 -19.70
N SER A 64 -0.91 13.66 -20.25
CA SER A 64 -0.92 13.39 -21.70
C SER A 64 -2.18 12.66 -22.19
N TYR A 65 -3.17 12.52 -21.31
CA TYR A 65 -4.36 11.70 -21.54
C TYR A 65 -5.49 12.51 -22.17
N ASP A 66 -6.19 11.90 -23.12
CA ASP A 66 -7.30 12.51 -23.86
C ASP A 66 -8.63 11.84 -23.47
N GLU A 67 -9.41 12.54 -22.65
CA GLU A 67 -10.73 12.09 -22.18
C GLU A 67 -11.73 11.86 -23.34
N GLN A 68 -11.49 12.43 -24.53
CA GLN A 68 -12.37 12.22 -25.68
C GLN A 68 -12.25 10.82 -26.30
N HIS A 69 -11.07 10.19 -26.18
CA HIS A 69 -10.76 8.93 -26.88
C HIS A 69 -10.50 7.76 -25.92
N PHE A 70 -10.33 8.01 -24.62
CA PHE A 70 -10.15 6.97 -23.63
C PHE A 70 -10.62 7.47 -22.26
N GLU A 71 -11.64 6.84 -21.65
CA GLU A 71 -12.19 7.23 -20.34
C GLU A 71 -11.79 6.19 -19.29
N MET A 72 -11.16 6.61 -18.18
CA MET A 72 -10.82 5.72 -17.07
C MET A 72 -10.98 6.39 -15.71
N ASN A 73 -11.23 5.57 -14.69
CA ASN A 73 -11.11 6.00 -13.30
C ASN A 73 -9.62 6.01 -12.89
N THR A 74 -9.00 7.19 -12.92
CA THR A 74 -7.57 7.41 -12.68
C THR A 74 -7.10 6.98 -11.27
N PHE A 75 -8.03 6.91 -10.32
CA PHE A 75 -7.79 6.42 -8.97
C PHE A 75 -7.50 4.91 -8.93
N ASP A 76 -8.10 4.15 -9.85
CA ASP A 76 -7.99 2.69 -9.85
C ASP A 76 -6.61 2.23 -10.37
N LEU A 77 -5.99 2.97 -11.29
CA LEU A 77 -4.63 2.66 -11.78
C LEU A 77 -3.57 2.91 -10.70
N THR A 78 -3.65 4.03 -10.01
CA THR A 78 -2.61 4.41 -9.03
C THR A 78 -2.73 3.57 -7.76
N SER A 79 -3.96 3.29 -7.31
CA SER A 79 -4.19 2.40 -6.17
C SER A 79 -3.67 0.98 -6.44
N LEU A 80 -3.91 0.43 -7.63
CA LEU A 80 -3.41 -0.90 -8.01
C LEU A 80 -1.88 -1.00 -7.93
N ASN A 81 -1.15 0.06 -8.30
CA ASN A 81 0.31 0.06 -8.25
C ASN A 81 0.86 0.06 -6.82
N ILE A 82 0.22 0.79 -5.91
CA ILE A 82 0.58 0.81 -4.49
C ILE A 82 0.33 -0.57 -3.86
N ASP A 83 -0.89 -1.10 -4.07
CA ASP A 83 -1.28 -2.38 -3.49
C ASP A 83 -0.38 -3.52 -3.96
N PHE A 84 -0.11 -3.55 -5.27
CA PHE A 84 0.72 -4.57 -5.89
C PHE A 84 2.18 -4.50 -5.40
N HIS A 85 2.75 -3.30 -5.26
CA HIS A 85 4.12 -3.14 -4.77
C HIS A 85 4.30 -3.68 -3.35
N ILE A 86 3.40 -3.31 -2.44
CA ILE A 86 3.45 -3.80 -1.05
C ILE A 86 3.25 -5.32 -1.02
N ALA A 87 2.34 -5.87 -1.83
CA ALA A 87 2.15 -7.31 -1.95
C ALA A 87 3.41 -8.04 -2.47
N ARG A 88 4.10 -7.50 -3.49
CA ARG A 88 5.36 -8.06 -4.02
C ARG A 88 6.47 -8.02 -2.99
N LEU A 89 6.59 -6.92 -2.23
CA LEU A 89 7.57 -6.77 -1.17
C LEU A 89 7.36 -7.85 -0.09
N LEU A 90 6.13 -8.01 0.40
CA LEU A 90 5.79 -9.05 1.37
C LEU A 90 6.03 -10.45 0.79
N PHE A 91 5.69 -10.69 -0.48
CA PHE A 91 5.94 -11.97 -1.14
C PHE A 91 7.42 -12.36 -1.10
N HIS A 92 8.30 -11.47 -1.53
CA HIS A 92 9.74 -11.79 -1.58
C HIS A 92 10.31 -11.94 -0.17
N PHE A 93 9.85 -11.11 0.77
CA PHE A 93 10.27 -11.22 2.17
C PHE A 93 9.88 -12.57 2.77
N PHE A 94 8.60 -12.96 2.68
CA PHE A 94 8.15 -14.22 3.26
C PHE A 94 8.63 -15.44 2.48
N LYS A 95 8.83 -15.34 1.16
CA LYS A 95 9.48 -16.42 0.40
C LYS A 95 10.87 -16.78 0.97
N ALA A 96 11.62 -15.78 1.46
CA ALA A 96 12.93 -16.00 2.06
C ALA A 96 12.86 -16.45 3.54
N HIS A 97 11.93 -15.90 4.33
CA HIS A 97 11.93 -16.08 5.79
C HIS A 97 10.88 -17.08 6.31
N ARG A 98 9.79 -17.30 5.56
CA ARG A 98 8.68 -18.20 5.88
C ARG A 98 8.23 -18.94 4.62
N PRO A 99 8.99 -19.95 4.14
CA PRO A 99 8.75 -20.58 2.83
C PRO A 99 7.39 -21.27 2.65
N THR A 100 6.72 -21.61 3.76
CA THR A 100 5.35 -22.17 3.75
C THR A 100 4.28 -21.08 3.66
N TRP A 101 4.65 -19.80 3.74
CA TRP A 101 3.70 -18.70 3.70
C TRP A 101 3.48 -18.23 2.26
N LYS A 102 2.22 -17.93 1.98
CA LYS A 102 1.75 -17.46 0.68
C LYS A 102 1.09 -16.10 0.83
N VAL A 103 1.56 -15.15 0.03
CA VAL A 103 0.92 -13.84 -0.13
C VAL A 103 -0.13 -13.93 -1.24
N CYS A 104 -1.38 -13.64 -0.90
CA CYS A 104 -2.51 -13.57 -1.82
C CYS A 104 -2.89 -12.10 -2.04
N PHE A 105 -2.89 -11.65 -3.28
CA PHE A 105 -3.19 -10.27 -3.66
C PHE A 105 -4.59 -10.20 -4.30
N LYS A 106 -5.48 -9.32 -3.77
CA LYS A 106 -6.85 -9.08 -4.25
C LYS A 106 -7.61 -10.34 -4.67
N LYS A 107 -7.43 -11.43 -3.90
CA LYS A 107 -8.03 -12.73 -4.20
C LYS A 107 -9.25 -12.93 -3.32
N ASN A 108 -10.41 -13.15 -3.95
CA ASN A 108 -11.65 -13.44 -3.25
C ASN A 108 -11.52 -14.68 -2.35
N VAL A 109 -12.02 -14.57 -1.14
CA VAL A 109 -12.22 -15.66 -0.18
C VAL A 109 -13.47 -15.38 0.63
N GLY A 110 -14.40 -16.34 0.69
CA GLY A 110 -15.61 -16.19 1.51
C GLY A 110 -16.42 -14.93 1.19
N GLY A 111 -16.40 -14.45 -0.05
CA GLY A 111 -17.08 -13.21 -0.44
C GLY A 111 -16.33 -11.92 -0.08
N VAL A 112 -15.16 -12.02 0.55
CA VAL A 112 -14.28 -10.88 0.89
C VAL A 112 -13.12 -10.81 -0.09
N VAL A 113 -12.76 -9.59 -0.51
CA VAL A 113 -11.59 -9.34 -1.36
C VAL A 113 -10.63 -8.42 -0.59
N PRO A 114 -9.82 -8.97 0.34
CA PRO A 114 -8.81 -8.19 1.03
C PRO A 114 -7.73 -7.73 0.02
N ASP A 115 -7.14 -6.56 0.25
CA ASP A 115 -6.02 -6.08 -0.57
C ASP A 115 -4.89 -7.10 -0.58
N ILE A 116 -4.47 -7.53 0.62
CA ILE A 116 -3.44 -8.55 0.81
C ILE A 116 -3.86 -9.51 1.93
N ARG A 117 -3.68 -10.81 1.69
CA ARG A 117 -3.85 -11.87 2.69
C ARG A 117 -2.62 -12.75 2.75
N ILE A 118 -2.11 -13.01 3.95
CA ILE A 118 -1.00 -13.93 4.20
C ILE A 118 -1.60 -15.23 4.75
N VAL A 119 -1.21 -16.36 4.16
CA VAL A 119 -1.69 -17.69 4.52
C VAL A 119 -0.48 -18.58 4.79
N ASP A 120 -0.50 -19.35 5.87
CA ASP A 120 0.44 -20.46 6.06
C ASP A 120 -0.14 -21.71 5.40
N THR A 121 0.52 -22.22 4.36
CA THR A 121 0.04 -23.40 3.64
C THR A 121 0.35 -24.70 4.36
N ALA A 122 1.26 -24.72 5.34
CA ALA A 122 1.53 -25.92 6.12
C ALA A 122 0.48 -26.12 7.22
N GLU A 123 -0.01 -25.02 7.81
CA GLU A 123 -1.04 -25.04 8.86
C GLU A 123 -2.46 -24.76 8.33
N GLU A 124 -2.60 -24.51 7.02
CA GLU A 124 -3.86 -24.15 6.37
C GLU A 124 -4.62 -22.98 7.03
N LYS A 125 -3.87 -22.02 7.62
CA LYS A 125 -4.43 -20.90 8.39
C LYS A 125 -4.16 -19.55 7.74
N ILE A 126 -5.09 -18.61 7.93
CA ILE A 126 -4.84 -17.20 7.63
C ILE A 126 -3.96 -16.63 8.74
N VAL A 127 -2.83 -16.05 8.35
CA VAL A 127 -1.87 -15.41 9.27
C VAL A 127 -2.22 -13.94 9.48
N ALA A 128 -2.58 -13.25 8.40
CA ALA A 128 -2.92 -11.84 8.44
C ALA A 128 -3.77 -11.39 7.25
N ILE A 129 -4.57 -10.37 7.49
CA ILE A 129 -5.21 -9.52 6.49
C ILE A 129 -4.58 -8.13 6.57
N ILE A 130 -4.15 -7.60 5.43
CA ILE A 130 -3.57 -6.27 5.32
C ILE A 130 -4.44 -5.48 4.35
N ASN A 131 -5.02 -4.39 4.84
CA ASN A 131 -5.78 -3.43 4.08
C ASN A 131 -4.93 -2.18 3.86
N LEU A 132 -5.03 -1.57 2.67
CA LEU A 132 -4.21 -0.42 2.30
C LEU A 132 -5.05 0.83 2.08
N LEU A 133 -6.32 0.69 1.65
CA LEU A 133 -7.17 1.82 1.30
C LEU A 133 -6.45 2.78 0.33
N SER A 134 -5.77 2.23 -0.68
CA SER A 134 -4.80 2.96 -1.51
C SER A 134 -5.33 4.18 -2.27
N LYS A 135 -6.66 4.34 -2.38
CA LYS A 135 -7.27 5.58 -2.86
C LYS A 135 -6.95 6.76 -1.95
N GLU A 136 -6.92 6.53 -0.64
CA GLU A 136 -6.61 7.51 0.40
C GLU A 136 -5.13 7.90 0.42
N TRP A 137 -4.26 7.13 -0.26
CA TRP A 137 -2.85 7.46 -0.33
C TRP A 137 -2.58 8.64 -1.24
N LEU A 138 -3.43 8.90 -2.23
CA LEU A 138 -3.17 9.94 -3.23
C LEU A 138 -3.13 11.35 -2.64
N TYR A 139 -3.97 11.61 -1.64
CA TYR A 139 -4.13 12.94 -1.06
C TYR A 139 -2.86 13.49 -0.41
N PRO A 140 -2.15 12.78 0.49
CA PRO A 140 -0.91 13.28 1.06
C PRO A 140 0.20 13.46 0.02
N PHE A 141 0.19 12.70 -1.08
CA PHE A 141 1.17 12.85 -2.18
C PHE A 141 0.79 13.93 -3.20
N ALA A 142 -0.40 14.51 -3.12
CA ALA A 142 -0.83 15.53 -4.05
C ALA A 142 -0.01 16.80 -3.88
N THR A 143 0.74 17.20 -4.92
CA THR A 143 1.66 18.34 -4.87
C THR A 143 1.08 19.63 -5.44
N SER A 144 0.02 19.55 -6.27
CA SER A 144 -0.64 20.73 -6.84
C SER A 144 -2.05 20.89 -6.27
N GLU A 145 -2.44 22.15 -6.05
CA GLU A 145 -3.77 22.50 -5.52
C GLU A 145 -4.88 22.05 -6.47
N SER A 146 -4.66 22.20 -7.79
CA SER A 146 -5.58 21.71 -8.83
C SER A 146 -5.72 20.18 -8.86
N PHE A 147 -4.71 19.43 -8.42
CA PHE A 147 -4.85 17.99 -8.24
C PHE A 147 -5.58 17.67 -6.93
N LYS A 148 -5.26 18.35 -5.82
CA LYS A 148 -5.97 18.20 -4.55
C LYS A 148 -7.46 18.48 -4.65
N GLU A 149 -7.86 19.47 -5.45
CA GLU A 149 -9.26 19.81 -5.70
C GLU A 149 -10.04 18.72 -6.44
N LYS A 150 -9.33 17.90 -7.24
CA LYS A 150 -9.91 16.75 -7.94
C LYS A 150 -9.98 15.49 -7.08
N LEU A 151 -9.25 15.45 -5.97
CA LEU A 151 -9.28 14.33 -5.04
C LEU A 151 -10.50 14.49 -4.13
N PRO A 152 -11.26 13.41 -3.84
CA PRO A 152 -12.27 13.46 -2.81
C PRO A 152 -11.60 13.93 -1.52
N LYS A 153 -12.19 14.95 -0.88
CA LYS A 153 -11.68 15.42 0.41
C LYS A 153 -11.83 14.26 1.38
N PRO A 154 -10.71 13.76 1.89
CA PRO A 154 -10.75 12.58 2.70
C PRO A 154 -11.24 13.00 4.09
N ASP A 155 -12.03 12.11 4.69
CA ASP A 155 -12.75 12.35 5.93
C ASP A 155 -12.40 11.23 6.92
N VAL A 156 -12.03 11.63 8.14
CA VAL A 156 -11.58 10.67 9.16
C VAL A 156 -12.69 9.73 9.57
N GLU A 157 -13.94 10.21 9.65
CA GLU A 157 -15.08 9.38 10.04
C GLU A 157 -15.43 8.39 8.94
N THR A 158 -15.35 8.80 7.67
CA THR A 158 -15.47 7.89 6.52
C THR A 158 -14.37 6.82 6.53
N LEU A 159 -13.12 7.20 6.80
CA LEU A 159 -12.01 6.26 6.87
C LEU A 159 -12.20 5.24 8.00
N ILE A 160 -12.63 5.71 9.18
CA ILE A 160 -12.97 4.86 10.33
C ILE A 160 -14.08 3.88 9.94
N ALA A 161 -15.17 4.36 9.34
CA ALA A 161 -16.31 3.52 8.96
C ALA A 161 -15.91 2.43 7.95
N GLN A 162 -15.18 2.80 6.89
CA GLN A 162 -14.70 1.85 5.87
C GLN A 162 -13.75 0.80 6.46
N THR A 163 -12.82 1.24 7.32
CA THR A 163 -11.87 0.33 7.97
C THR A 163 -12.59 -0.63 8.91
N LYS A 164 -13.54 -0.12 9.70
CA LYS A 164 -14.34 -0.92 10.62
C LYS A 164 -15.18 -1.95 9.88
N GLU A 165 -15.85 -1.56 8.79
CA GLU A 165 -16.63 -2.50 7.97
C GLU A 165 -15.73 -3.61 7.39
N ALA A 166 -14.56 -3.26 6.85
CA ALA A 166 -13.60 -4.23 6.32
C ALA A 166 -13.08 -5.18 7.39
N LEU A 167 -12.82 -4.68 8.60
CA LEU A 167 -12.42 -5.48 9.77
C LEU A 167 -13.53 -6.44 10.17
N GLU A 168 -14.75 -5.94 10.41
CA GLU A 168 -15.90 -6.74 10.83
C GLU A 168 -16.25 -7.82 9.80
N GLN A 169 -16.19 -7.49 8.51
CA GLN A 169 -16.38 -8.44 7.42
C GLN A 169 -15.27 -9.52 7.43
N SER A 170 -14.01 -9.12 7.60
CA SER A 170 -12.89 -10.08 7.65
C SER A 170 -13.01 -11.03 8.85
N VAL A 171 -13.33 -10.52 10.03
CA VAL A 171 -13.55 -11.34 11.24
C VAL A 171 -14.73 -12.30 11.04
N ARG A 172 -15.84 -11.81 10.49
CA ARG A 172 -17.06 -12.61 10.32
C ARG A 172 -16.91 -13.70 9.26
N GLU A 173 -16.40 -13.36 8.08
CA GLU A 173 -16.35 -14.27 6.93
C GLU A 173 -15.09 -15.14 6.91
N LEU A 174 -13.95 -14.59 7.35
CA LEU A 174 -12.65 -15.27 7.29
C LEU A 174 -12.23 -15.89 8.62
N LYS A 175 -13.02 -15.70 9.68
CA LYS A 175 -12.82 -16.27 11.02
C LYS A 175 -11.45 -15.95 11.63
N ILE A 176 -10.94 -14.74 11.35
CA ILE A 176 -9.69 -14.23 11.93
C ILE A 176 -9.95 -13.43 13.21
N SER A 177 -8.90 -13.22 14.01
CA SER A 177 -8.91 -12.26 15.11
C SER A 177 -8.75 -10.82 14.60
N THR A 178 -9.23 -9.84 15.36
CA THR A 178 -8.91 -8.42 15.11
C THR A 178 -7.41 -8.14 15.17
N GLU A 179 -6.65 -8.94 15.93
CA GLU A 179 -5.18 -8.86 16.02
C GLU A 179 -4.46 -9.30 14.75
N ASP A 180 -5.15 -10.00 13.84
CA ASP A 180 -4.61 -10.47 12.56
C ASP A 180 -4.93 -9.49 11.41
N PHE A 181 -5.69 -8.44 11.67
CA PHE A 181 -6.03 -7.41 10.70
C PHE A 181 -5.14 -6.19 10.88
N TYR A 182 -4.51 -5.74 9.80
CA TYR A 182 -3.63 -4.59 9.74
C TYR A 182 -4.13 -3.58 8.71
N LEU A 183 -4.00 -2.29 9.02
CA LEU A 183 -4.22 -1.20 8.09
C LEU A 183 -2.89 -0.48 7.85
N ILE A 184 -2.46 -0.34 6.60
CA ILE A 184 -1.28 0.47 6.26
C ILE A 184 -1.73 1.75 5.57
N LEU A 185 -1.27 2.88 6.11
CA LEU A 185 -1.47 4.22 5.54
C LEU A 185 -0.11 4.89 5.35
N PRO A 186 0.05 5.79 4.36
CA PRO A 186 1.32 6.43 4.11
C PRO A 186 1.62 7.46 5.21
N THR A 187 0.57 8.06 5.77
CA THR A 187 0.60 8.97 6.91
C THR A 187 -0.81 9.15 7.47
N TYR A 188 -0.90 9.74 8.67
CA TYR A 188 -2.12 10.17 9.31
C TYR A 188 -2.46 11.63 8.97
N TYR A 189 -2.71 11.90 7.69
CA TYR A 189 -2.87 13.26 7.15
C TYR A 189 -4.25 13.88 7.37
N LEU A 190 -5.21 13.07 7.82
CA LEU A 190 -6.63 13.39 7.92
C LEU A 190 -7.04 14.27 9.10
N ILE A 191 -6.12 14.62 10.01
CA ILE A 191 -6.50 15.39 11.19
C ILE A 191 -6.15 16.88 11.09
N ASP A 192 -7.22 17.64 11.32
CA ASP A 192 -7.30 19.09 11.45
C ASP A 192 -6.27 19.63 12.46
N LYS A 193 -5.67 20.77 12.14
CA LYS A 193 -4.75 21.49 13.05
C LYS A 193 -5.48 21.99 14.31
N ARG A 194 -6.81 22.01 14.31
CA ARG A 194 -7.65 22.67 15.31
C ARG A 194 -7.85 21.92 16.63
N ASP A 195 -7.59 20.61 16.69
CA ASP A 195 -7.91 19.78 17.86
C ASP A 195 -6.81 19.72 18.94
N GLY A 196 -5.61 20.27 18.70
CA GLY A 196 -4.51 20.29 19.69
C GLY A 196 -3.92 18.92 20.07
N LYS A 197 -4.49 17.82 19.58
CA LYS A 197 -4.05 16.44 19.86
C LYS A 197 -2.69 16.12 19.23
N THR A 198 -1.88 15.35 19.94
CA THR A 198 -0.63 14.74 19.46
C THR A 198 -0.90 13.65 18.41
N PHE A 199 0.13 13.29 17.64
CA PHE A 199 0.05 12.22 16.64
C PHE A 199 -0.35 10.88 17.29
N GLU A 200 0.21 10.59 18.45
CA GLU A 200 -0.01 9.36 19.20
C GLU A 200 -1.46 9.27 19.73
N GLU A 201 -2.01 10.37 20.26
CA GLU A 201 -3.43 10.42 20.70
C GLU A 201 -4.39 10.20 19.53
N GLN A 202 -4.06 10.76 18.37
CA GLN A 202 -4.87 10.62 17.15
C GLN A 202 -4.85 9.18 16.62
N ARG A 203 -3.67 8.57 16.56
CA ARG A 203 -3.50 7.16 16.18
C ARG A 203 -4.28 6.26 17.14
N ALA A 204 -4.22 6.53 18.44
CA ALA A 204 -4.96 5.78 19.44
C ALA A 204 -6.48 5.94 19.27
N TYR A 205 -6.96 7.16 19.05
CA TYR A 205 -8.38 7.44 18.77
C TYR A 205 -8.89 6.65 17.55
N PHE A 206 -8.16 6.66 16.44
CA PHE A 206 -8.56 5.92 15.24
C PHE A 206 -8.68 4.43 15.51
N ALA A 207 -7.64 3.84 16.10
CA ALA A 207 -7.59 2.41 16.38
C ALA A 207 -8.74 1.99 17.32
N ASP A 208 -9.01 2.80 18.35
CA ASP A 208 -10.15 2.61 19.26
C ASP A 208 -11.49 2.64 18.52
N LYS A 209 -11.72 3.64 17.66
CA LYS A 209 -12.98 3.77 16.90
C LYS A 209 -13.21 2.63 15.91
N VAL A 210 -12.15 2.13 15.29
CA VAL A 210 -12.21 0.95 14.41
C VAL A 210 -12.40 -0.34 15.20
N GLY A 211 -11.90 -0.42 16.43
CA GLY A 211 -11.89 -1.65 17.23
C GLY A 211 -10.67 -2.54 16.95
N MET A 212 -9.53 -1.93 16.62
CA MET A 212 -8.26 -2.63 16.37
C MET A 212 -7.17 -2.19 17.35
N SER A 213 -6.11 -2.99 17.48
CA SER A 213 -4.97 -2.57 18.29
C SER A 213 -4.20 -1.43 17.62
N VAL A 214 -3.70 -0.48 18.41
CA VAL A 214 -2.92 0.67 17.92
C VAL A 214 -1.71 0.21 17.09
N GLY A 215 -1.10 -0.90 17.48
CA GLY A 215 0.03 -1.51 16.78
C GLY A 215 -0.32 -2.12 15.41
N ASN A 216 -1.60 -2.34 15.12
CA ASN A 216 -2.07 -2.83 13.82
C ASN A 216 -2.44 -1.70 12.84
N LEU A 217 -2.49 -0.45 13.30
CA LEU A 217 -2.49 0.73 12.44
C LEU A 217 -1.04 1.08 12.10
N ILE A 218 -0.63 0.83 10.86
CA ILE A 218 0.73 0.98 10.36
C ILE A 218 0.85 2.28 9.59
N LEU A 219 1.60 3.24 10.12
CA LEU A 219 1.80 4.54 9.48
C LEU A 219 3.21 4.59 8.92
N LEU A 220 3.41 4.85 7.63
CA LEU A 220 4.78 4.86 7.08
C LEU A 220 5.56 6.13 7.46
N SER A 221 4.88 7.24 7.71
CA SER A 221 5.48 8.53 8.07
C SER A 221 4.66 9.30 9.12
N LYS A 222 5.35 10.12 9.92
CA LYS A 222 4.75 11.13 10.80
C LYS A 222 4.47 12.47 10.08
N ASN A 223 4.98 12.67 8.86
CA ASN A 223 4.70 13.89 8.08
C ASN A 223 3.23 13.94 7.69
N ARG A 224 2.54 15.06 7.89
CA ARG A 224 1.14 15.20 7.48
C ARG A 224 0.95 15.29 5.97
N SER A 225 1.93 15.82 5.26
CA SER A 225 1.95 15.88 3.81
C SER A 225 3.17 15.09 3.32
N LEU A 226 3.09 14.60 2.10
CA LEU A 226 4.14 13.84 1.44
C LEU A 226 4.45 14.52 0.10
N SER A 227 4.66 15.84 0.17
CA SER A 227 5.13 16.64 -0.96
C SER A 227 6.51 16.20 -1.44
N SER A 228 6.91 16.69 -2.62
CA SER A 228 8.26 16.45 -3.17
C SER A 228 9.36 16.83 -2.18
N GLU A 229 9.19 17.98 -1.53
CA GLU A 229 10.14 18.57 -0.58
C GLU A 229 10.18 17.74 0.70
N GLU A 230 9.00 17.35 1.23
CA GLU A 230 8.93 16.50 2.42
C GLU A 230 9.56 15.14 2.18
N ILE A 231 9.23 14.47 1.07
CA ILE A 231 9.78 13.16 0.74
C ILE A 231 11.31 13.21 0.62
N LYS A 232 11.87 14.25 -0.01
CA LYS A 232 13.32 14.34 -0.27
C LYS A 232 14.14 14.85 0.91
N GLU A 233 13.63 15.82 1.67
CA GLU A 233 14.46 16.63 2.56
C GLU A 233 14.06 16.55 4.04
N SER A 234 12.78 16.27 4.34
CA SER A 234 12.25 16.36 5.71
C SER A 234 11.33 15.20 6.11
N LEU A 235 11.53 14.04 5.49
CA LEU A 235 10.73 12.85 5.78
C LEU A 235 11.05 12.30 7.18
N LEU A 236 10.00 12.05 7.94
CA LEU A 236 9.97 11.49 9.29
C LEU A 236 9.33 10.09 9.22
N PRO A 237 10.06 9.08 8.72
CA PRO A 237 9.53 7.73 8.61
C PRO A 237 9.29 7.12 10.00
N THR A 238 8.33 6.21 10.09
CA THR A 238 8.13 5.40 11.30
C THR A 238 8.75 4.01 11.16
N GLU A 239 8.81 3.29 12.28
CA GLU A 239 9.19 1.88 12.34
C GLU A 239 7.97 0.94 12.33
N ASP A 240 6.75 1.44 12.16
CA ASP A 240 5.53 0.66 12.32
C ASP A 240 5.50 -0.54 11.36
N PHE A 241 5.95 -0.36 10.12
CA PHE A 241 6.01 -1.46 9.15
C PHE A 241 6.99 -2.54 9.60
N ASN A 242 8.18 -2.17 10.08
CA ASN A 242 9.16 -3.12 10.60
C ASN A 242 8.59 -3.88 11.81
N LYS A 243 7.93 -3.18 12.73
CA LYS A 243 7.25 -3.79 13.89
C LYS A 243 6.12 -4.74 13.49
N MET A 244 5.36 -4.41 12.44
CA MET A 244 4.38 -5.32 11.85
C MET A 244 5.06 -6.60 11.36
N ILE A 245 6.14 -6.48 10.59
CA ILE A 245 6.89 -7.63 10.09
C ILE A 245 7.42 -8.49 11.24
N ASP A 246 8.02 -7.89 12.26
CA ASP A 246 8.52 -8.60 13.44
C ASP A 246 7.38 -9.33 14.18
N LYS A 247 6.22 -8.67 14.35
CA LYS A 247 5.02 -9.28 14.94
C LYS A 247 4.50 -10.45 14.11
N LEU A 248 4.57 -10.37 12.77
CA LEU A 248 4.21 -11.48 11.90
C LEU A 248 5.21 -12.63 12.04
N LEU A 249 6.51 -12.35 12.10
CA LEU A 249 7.54 -13.38 12.18
C LEU A 249 7.55 -14.20 13.47
N ILE A 250 6.82 -13.82 14.52
CA ILE A 250 6.69 -14.60 15.76
C ILE A 250 5.42 -15.47 15.81
N LYS A 251 4.57 -15.42 14.78
CA LYS A 251 3.40 -16.32 14.62
C LYS A 251 3.80 -17.68 14.04
#